data_AF-A0A953UW54-F1
#
_entry.id   AF-A0A953UW54-F1
#
_cell.length_a   1.000
_cell.length_b   1.000
_cell.length_c   1.000
_cell.angle_alpha   90.00
_cell.angle_beta   90.00
_cell.angle_gamma   90.00
#
_symmetry.space_group_name_H-M   'P 1'
#
loop_
_entity.id
_entity.type
_entity.pdbx_description
1 polymer ?
#
loop_
_entity_poly.entity_id
_entity_poly.type
_entity_poly.pdbx_seq_one_letter_code
_entity_poly.pdbx_strand_id
1 'polypeptide(L)'
;MGYYDVPGMTLIPQQLTNSCWYASTQMLIQWRQDRAQQSLGWLVPPDLDTQCVAIRDNNTGILNPQIVAMAKRIGLQAVPPVSPLPETMENWLRTYGPLWVNGKTHIVVIAGIDTAKRMVKVYDPWPPTIGRIEWRSLDTWYAFGTSASTRDTAPDVQTVFLYVPS
;
A
#
# COMPACT_ATOMS: atom_id res chain seq x y z
N MET A 1 -12.18 18.90 -10.97
CA MET A 1 -11.91 18.04 -9.79
C MET A 1 -12.80 16.83 -9.91
N GLY A 2 -12.32 15.63 -9.58
CA GLY A 2 -13.13 14.41 -9.75
C GLY A 2 -12.35 13.15 -10.09
N TYR A 3 -11.11 13.28 -10.57
CA TYR A 3 -10.25 12.16 -10.94
C TYR A 3 -8.78 12.51 -10.74
N TYR A 4 -8.02 11.60 -10.17
CA TYR A 4 -6.57 11.70 -10.07
C TYR A 4 -5.94 10.31 -10.17
N ASP A 5 -4.90 10.18 -10.98
CA ASP A 5 -4.03 9.00 -11.04
C ASP A 5 -2.61 9.44 -10.69
N VAL A 6 -1.95 8.68 -9.81
CA VAL A 6 -0.53 8.86 -9.49
C VAL A 6 0.29 8.48 -10.73
N PRO A 7 1.07 9.41 -11.30
CA PRO A 7 1.82 9.14 -12.52
C PRO A 7 2.99 8.18 -12.25
N GLY A 8 3.27 7.30 -13.21
CA GLY A 8 4.42 6.38 -13.16
C GLY A 8 4.26 5.18 -12.23
N MET A 9 3.07 4.92 -11.69
CA MET A 9 2.83 3.75 -10.85
C MET A 9 2.82 2.45 -11.67
N THR A 10 3.59 1.45 -11.24
CA THR A 10 3.69 0.12 -11.84
C THR A 10 3.26 -0.97 -10.87
N LEU A 11 2.62 -2.03 -11.38
CA LEU A 11 2.26 -3.19 -10.58
C LEU A 11 3.47 -4.12 -10.42
N ILE A 12 3.76 -4.54 -9.19
CA ILE A 12 4.69 -5.64 -8.91
C ILE A 12 3.86 -6.78 -8.29
N PRO A 13 3.69 -7.91 -9.00
CA PRO A 13 3.00 -9.07 -8.45
C PRO A 13 3.78 -9.71 -7.31
N GLN A 14 3.06 -10.19 -6.29
CA GLN A 14 3.68 -10.99 -5.23
C GLN A 14 4.17 -12.33 -5.79
N GLN A 15 5.24 -12.88 -5.23
CA GLN A 15 5.79 -14.17 -5.70
C GLN A 15 5.29 -15.35 -4.86
N LEU A 16 4.99 -15.11 -3.58
CA LEU A 16 4.53 -16.11 -2.62
C LEU A 16 3.15 -15.75 -2.08
N THR A 17 2.40 -16.74 -1.60
CA THR A 17 1.00 -16.58 -1.16
C THR A 17 0.79 -15.49 -0.11
N ASN A 18 1.72 -15.33 0.83
CA ASN A 18 1.62 -14.37 1.94
C ASN A 18 2.64 -13.23 1.82
N SER A 19 3.01 -12.85 0.59
CA SER A 19 4.00 -11.79 0.31
C SER A 19 3.39 -10.51 -0.30
N CYS A 20 2.07 -10.32 -0.17
CA CYS A 20 1.37 -9.12 -0.65
C CYS A 20 1.93 -7.82 -0.05
N TRP A 21 2.25 -7.84 1.24
CA TRP A 21 2.86 -6.74 1.97
C TRP A 21 4.23 -6.36 1.41
N TYR A 22 5.03 -7.38 1.06
CA TYR A 22 6.39 -7.23 0.53
C TYR A 22 6.36 -6.60 -0.87
N ALA A 23 5.52 -7.14 -1.76
CA ALA A 23 5.34 -6.61 -3.11
C ALA A 23 4.77 -5.19 -3.10
N SER A 24 3.81 -4.91 -2.21
CA SER A 24 3.25 -3.57 -2.03
C SER A 24 4.28 -2.56 -1.52
N THR A 25 5.19 -2.98 -0.64
CA THR A 25 6.32 -2.16 -0.19
C THR A 25 7.29 -1.87 -1.35
N GLN A 26 7.64 -2.89 -2.16
CA GLN A 26 8.50 -2.71 -3.33
C GLN A 26 7.89 -1.71 -4.32
N MET A 27 6.58 -1.80 -4.57
CA MET A 27 5.84 -0.88 -5.42
C MET A 27 6.01 0.59 -5.01
N LEU A 28 5.86 0.89 -3.71
CA LEU A 28 6.03 2.24 -3.17
C LEU A 28 7.46 2.76 -3.32
N ILE A 29 8.43 1.92 -2.96
CA ILE A 29 9.86 2.28 -2.97
C ILE A 29 10.34 2.51 -4.40
N GLN A 30 10.03 1.59 -5.30
CA GLN A 30 10.38 1.69 -6.71
C GLN A 30 9.77 2.95 -7.32
N TRP A 31 8.48 3.21 -7.10
CA TRP A 31 7.84 4.43 -7.61
C TRP A 31 8.56 5.70 -7.13
N ARG A 32 8.95 5.76 -5.85
CA ARG A 32 9.64 6.94 -5.31
C ARG A 32 11.02 7.11 -5.94
N GLN A 33 11.80 6.04 -6.05
CA GLN A 33 13.15 6.07 -6.63
C GLN A 33 13.11 6.42 -8.12
N ASP A 34 12.17 5.84 -8.87
CA ASP A 34 11.93 6.16 -10.29
C ASP A 34 11.53 7.64 -10.42
N ARG A 35 10.63 8.16 -9.58
CA ARG A 35 10.26 9.58 -9.62
C ARG A 35 11.42 10.52 -9.28
N ALA A 36 12.30 10.11 -8.37
CA ALA A 36 13.48 10.88 -7.98
C ALA A 36 14.67 10.68 -8.94
N GLN A 37 14.59 9.71 -9.86
CA GLN A 37 15.67 9.27 -10.75
C GLN A 37 16.97 8.95 -9.99
N GLN A 38 16.84 8.43 -8.76
CA GLN A 38 17.98 8.11 -7.89
C GLN A 38 17.59 7.11 -6.81
N SER A 39 18.59 6.40 -6.30
CA SER A 39 18.46 5.63 -5.05
C SER A 39 18.47 6.59 -3.86
N LEU A 40 17.54 6.37 -2.92
CA LEU A 40 17.43 7.18 -1.70
C LEU A 40 18.04 6.41 -0.53
N GLY A 41 19.22 6.82 -0.05
CA GLY A 41 19.98 6.05 0.96
C GLY A 41 19.29 5.86 2.32
N TRP A 42 18.29 6.67 2.63
CA TRP A 42 17.45 6.53 3.84
C TRP A 42 16.27 5.58 3.66
N LEU A 43 15.95 5.22 2.42
CA LEU A 43 14.86 4.31 2.06
C LEU A 43 15.48 2.93 1.82
N VAL A 44 15.10 1.95 2.63
CA VAL A 44 15.69 0.60 2.55
C VAL A 44 14.72 -0.30 1.79
N PRO A 45 15.05 -0.74 0.56
CA PRO A 45 14.26 -1.75 -0.14
C PRO A 45 14.08 -3.01 0.71
N PRO A 46 12.91 -3.67 0.71
CA PRO A 46 12.64 -4.80 1.61
C PRO A 46 13.47 -6.05 1.28
N ASP A 47 14.13 -6.11 0.11
CA ASP A 47 15.16 -7.11 -0.23
C ASP A 47 16.50 -6.87 0.49
N LEU A 48 16.73 -5.67 1.01
CA LEU A 48 17.93 -5.31 1.79
C LEU A 48 17.66 -5.30 3.32
N ASP A 49 16.41 -5.37 3.77
CA ASP A 49 16.05 -5.56 5.19
C ASP A 49 15.96 -7.06 5.52
N THR A 50 16.89 -7.56 6.34
CA THR A 50 17.01 -8.99 6.67
C THR A 50 15.75 -9.56 7.33
N GLN A 51 15.02 -8.76 8.10
CA GLN A 51 13.75 -9.18 8.70
C GLN A 51 12.65 -9.29 7.65
N CYS A 52 12.55 -8.35 6.71
CA CYS A 52 11.61 -8.45 5.60
C CYS A 52 11.87 -9.70 4.76
N VAL A 53 13.14 -9.96 4.43
CA VAL A 53 13.55 -11.17 3.71
C VAL A 53 13.14 -12.43 4.46
N ALA A 54 13.43 -12.51 5.76
CA ALA A 54 13.08 -13.67 6.57
C ALA A 54 11.55 -13.91 6.65
N ILE A 55 10.75 -12.86 6.83
CA ILE A 55 9.27 -12.98 6.86
C ILE A 55 8.74 -13.42 5.49
N ARG A 56 9.29 -12.86 4.39
CA ARG A 56 8.93 -13.23 3.03
C ARG A 56 9.24 -14.70 2.77
N ASP A 57 10.46 -15.14 3.07
CA ASP A 57 10.95 -16.49 2.76
C ASP A 57 10.25 -17.56 3.59
N ASN A 58 9.88 -17.25 4.84
CA ASN A 58 9.04 -18.11 5.65
C ASN A 58 7.56 -18.10 5.20
N ASN A 59 7.17 -17.18 4.31
CA ASN A 59 5.83 -17.05 3.75
C ASN A 59 4.72 -16.97 4.82
N THR A 60 5.00 -16.31 5.95
CA THR A 60 4.07 -16.22 7.09
C THR A 60 3.11 -15.04 7.01
N GLY A 61 3.38 -14.07 6.14
CA GLY A 61 2.71 -12.77 6.16
C GLY A 61 3.25 -11.86 7.26
N ILE A 62 2.80 -10.60 7.24
CA ILE A 62 3.11 -9.59 8.26
C ILE A 62 1.89 -9.38 9.15
N LEU A 63 2.10 -9.25 10.46
CA LEU A 63 1.05 -8.99 11.44
C LEU A 63 0.92 -7.49 11.73
N ASN A 64 -0.28 -7.03 12.13
CA ASN A 64 -0.56 -5.63 12.44
C ASN A 64 0.48 -4.96 13.37
N PRO A 65 0.91 -5.58 14.49
CA PRO A 65 1.92 -5.00 15.37
C PRO A 65 3.32 -4.84 14.73
N GLN A 66 3.60 -5.56 13.64
CA GLN A 66 4.88 -5.52 12.94
C GLN A 66 4.94 -4.41 11.88
N ILE A 67 3.79 -3.93 11.39
CA ILE A 67 3.71 -3.00 10.26
C ILE A 67 4.41 -1.67 10.57
N VAL A 68 4.12 -1.07 11.73
CA VAL A 68 4.73 0.23 12.11
C VAL A 68 6.23 0.09 12.34
N ALA A 69 6.65 -1.00 13.00
CA ALA A 69 8.06 -1.29 13.22
C ALA A 69 8.82 -1.50 11.90
N MET A 70 8.23 -2.26 10.97
CA MET A 70 8.74 -2.41 9.60
C MET A 70 8.84 -1.05 8.94
N ALA A 71 7.73 -0.30 8.83
CA ALA A 71 7.68 0.99 8.16
C ALA A 71 8.80 1.93 8.62
N LYS A 72 9.02 2.04 9.94
CA LYS A 72 10.10 2.84 10.51
C LYS A 72 11.49 2.36 10.09
N ARG A 73 11.75 1.05 10.06
CA ARG A 73 13.06 0.51 9.65
C ARG A 73 13.37 0.79 8.18
N ILE A 74 12.36 0.62 7.31
CA ILE A 74 12.56 0.73 5.87
C ILE A 74 12.32 2.13 5.31
N GLY A 75 11.93 3.10 6.16
CA GLY A 75 11.81 4.52 5.79
C GLY A 75 10.41 4.94 5.31
N LEU A 76 9.38 4.12 5.50
CA LEU A 76 7.99 4.53 5.26
C LEU A 76 7.42 5.28 6.46
N GLN A 77 6.37 6.05 6.20
CA GLN A 77 5.63 6.77 7.22
C GLN A 77 4.17 6.35 7.23
N ALA A 78 3.59 6.25 8.42
CA ALA A 78 2.17 6.03 8.60
C ALA A 78 1.40 7.33 8.39
N VAL A 79 0.28 7.26 7.67
CA VAL A 79 -0.71 8.33 7.73
C VAL A 79 -1.47 8.20 9.06
N PRO A 80 -1.72 9.30 9.80
CA PRO A 80 -2.46 9.25 11.05
C PRO A 80 -3.79 8.48 10.90
N PRO A 81 -4.19 7.69 11.92
CA PRO A 81 -5.39 6.86 11.86
C PRO A 81 -6.64 7.73 11.91
N VAL A 82 -7.11 8.14 10.74
CA VAL A 82 -8.40 8.82 10.53
C VAL A 82 -9.20 8.03 9.49
N SER A 83 -10.52 8.15 9.52
CA SER A 83 -11.38 7.68 8.43
C SER A 83 -11.43 8.79 7.36
N PRO A 84 -10.67 8.70 6.27
CA PRO A 84 -10.58 9.81 5.32
C PRO A 84 -11.87 9.93 4.50
N LEU A 85 -12.20 11.18 4.16
CA LEU A 85 -13.13 11.46 3.06
C LEU A 85 -12.41 11.20 1.72
N PRO A 86 -13.14 10.95 0.61
CA PRO A 86 -12.54 10.80 -0.71
C PRO A 86 -11.61 11.96 -1.09
N GLU A 87 -11.98 13.19 -0.74
CA GLU A 87 -11.18 14.39 -1.01
C GLU A 87 -9.86 14.39 -0.20
N THR A 88 -9.89 13.85 1.02
CA THR A 88 -8.69 13.65 1.83
C THR A 88 -7.76 12.63 1.19
N MET A 89 -8.29 11.51 0.68
CA MET A 89 -7.50 10.52 -0.06
C MET A 89 -6.91 11.10 -1.35
N GLU A 90 -7.68 11.91 -2.10
CA GLU A 90 -7.18 12.61 -3.29
C GLU A 90 -6.01 13.52 -2.92
N ASN A 91 -6.12 14.29 -1.83
CA ASN A 91 -5.04 15.14 -1.37
C ASN A 91 -3.79 14.34 -0.97
N TRP A 92 -3.94 13.21 -0.28
CA TRP A 92 -2.83 12.31 0.04
C TRP A 92 -2.18 11.73 -1.21
N LEU A 93 -2.96 11.25 -2.18
CA LEU A 93 -2.40 10.73 -3.43
C LEU A 93 -1.63 11.79 -4.23
N ARG A 94 -2.08 13.05 -4.19
CA ARG A 94 -1.38 14.18 -4.81
C ARG A 94 -0.10 14.57 -4.07
N THR A 95 -0.14 14.52 -2.74
CA THR A 95 0.96 15.01 -1.89
C THR A 95 2.04 13.96 -1.69
N TYR A 96 1.63 12.72 -1.42
CA TYR A 96 2.51 11.61 -1.03
C TYR A 96 2.82 10.66 -2.18
N GLY A 97 1.93 10.58 -3.17
CA GLY A 97 1.98 9.55 -4.21
C GLY A 97 1.15 8.32 -3.84
N PRO A 98 1.57 7.11 -4.23
CA PRO A 98 0.79 5.90 -3.99
C PRO A 98 0.78 5.56 -2.49
N LEU A 99 -0.32 4.97 -2.03
CA LEU A 99 -0.52 4.59 -0.64
C LEU A 99 -0.59 3.08 -0.52
N TRP A 100 0.19 2.52 0.39
CA TRP A 100 0.10 1.14 0.83
C TRP A 100 -1.06 1.02 1.80
N VAL A 101 -1.97 0.07 1.60
CA VAL A 101 -3.23 -0.05 2.34
C VAL A 101 -3.31 -1.37 3.09
N ASN A 102 -3.45 -1.28 4.40
CA ASN A 102 -3.69 -2.42 5.28
C ASN A 102 -5.15 -2.88 5.18
N GLY A 103 -5.37 -4.02 4.55
CA GLY A 103 -6.63 -4.73 4.60
C GLY A 103 -6.64 -5.82 5.67
N LYS A 104 -7.80 -6.45 5.90
CA LYS A 104 -8.00 -7.49 6.94
C LYS A 104 -6.96 -8.62 6.90
N THR A 105 -6.68 -9.14 5.72
CA THR A 105 -5.70 -10.22 5.51
C THR A 105 -4.88 -10.04 4.24
N HIS A 106 -5.10 -8.95 3.51
CA HIS A 106 -4.45 -8.67 2.24
C HIS A 106 -4.11 -7.20 2.09
N ILE A 107 -2.89 -6.93 1.65
CA ILE A 107 -2.34 -5.59 1.51
C ILE A 107 -2.21 -5.27 0.03
N VAL A 108 -2.61 -4.05 -0.33
CA VAL A 108 -2.62 -3.54 -1.70
C VAL A 108 -2.05 -2.13 -1.75
N VAL A 109 -1.84 -1.60 -2.95
CA VAL A 109 -1.48 -0.19 -3.17
C VAL A 109 -2.64 0.52 -3.86
N ILE A 110 -3.01 1.70 -3.39
CA ILE A 110 -3.88 2.61 -4.13
C ILE A 110 -3.06 3.72 -4.77
N ALA A 111 -3.33 4.00 -6.04
CA ALA A 111 -2.58 4.97 -6.82
C ALA A 111 -3.48 5.77 -7.78
N GLY A 112 -4.77 5.84 -7.47
CA GLY A 112 -5.73 6.65 -8.19
C GLY A 112 -7.05 6.75 -7.44
N ILE A 113 -7.83 7.78 -7.75
CA ILE A 113 -9.13 8.07 -7.13
C ILE A 113 -10.03 8.79 -8.12
N ASP A 114 -11.31 8.40 -8.12
CA ASP A 114 -12.41 9.10 -8.77
C ASP A 114 -13.38 9.49 -7.66
N THR A 115 -13.30 10.75 -7.21
CA THR A 115 -14.09 11.25 -6.07
C THR A 115 -15.56 11.37 -6.42
N ALA A 116 -15.89 11.63 -7.70
CA ALA A 116 -17.27 11.71 -8.17
C ALA A 116 -17.96 10.33 -8.17
N LYS A 117 -17.22 9.28 -8.56
CA LYS A 117 -17.73 7.90 -8.54
C LYS A 117 -17.47 7.16 -7.24
N ARG A 118 -16.73 7.78 -6.31
CA ARG A 118 -16.28 7.17 -5.04
C ARG A 118 -15.52 5.86 -5.28
N MET A 119 -14.58 5.89 -6.22
CA MET A 119 -13.76 4.73 -6.58
C MET A 119 -12.27 5.03 -6.37
N VAL A 120 -11.46 4.01 -6.10
CA VAL A 120 -10.00 4.09 -6.09
C VAL A 120 -9.38 3.07 -7.03
N LYS A 121 -8.26 3.42 -7.63
CA LYS A 121 -7.47 2.54 -8.49
C LYS A 121 -6.51 1.75 -7.63
N VAL A 122 -6.75 0.44 -7.57
CA VAL A 122 -6.02 -0.51 -6.73
C VAL A 122 -5.05 -1.30 -7.59
N TYR A 123 -3.80 -1.31 -7.15
CA TYR A 123 -2.71 -2.14 -7.62
C TYR A 123 -2.59 -3.29 -6.62
N ASP A 124 -3.26 -4.39 -6.95
CA ASP A 124 -3.33 -5.56 -6.09
C ASP A 124 -2.28 -6.58 -6.55
N PRO A 125 -1.30 -6.93 -5.69
CA PRO A 125 -0.24 -7.85 -6.06
C PRO A 125 -0.71 -9.31 -6.22
N TRP A 126 -1.95 -9.63 -5.86
CA TRP A 126 -2.57 -10.95 -5.98
C TRP A 126 -3.37 -11.13 -7.29
N PRO A 127 -3.32 -12.30 -7.95
CA PRO A 127 -2.68 -13.55 -7.53
C PRO A 127 -1.16 -13.58 -7.75
N PRO A 128 -0.43 -14.51 -7.11
CA PRO A 128 1.02 -14.58 -7.25
C PRO A 128 1.42 -14.65 -8.73
N THR A 129 2.54 -14.01 -9.05
CA THR A 129 3.14 -13.83 -10.40
C THR A 129 2.29 -13.08 -11.43
N ILE A 130 1.04 -12.73 -11.12
CA ILE A 130 0.10 -12.09 -12.06
C ILE A 130 -0.31 -10.70 -11.57
N GLY A 131 -0.82 -10.60 -10.34
CA GLY A 131 -1.43 -9.39 -9.80
C GLY A 131 -2.63 -8.90 -10.62
N ARG A 132 -3.14 -7.71 -10.29
CA ARG A 132 -4.21 -7.04 -11.05
C ARG A 132 -4.22 -5.53 -10.77
N ILE A 133 -4.70 -4.76 -11.74
CA ILE A 133 -5.03 -3.34 -11.57
C ILE A 133 -6.51 -3.18 -11.83
N GLU A 134 -7.25 -2.63 -10.89
CA GLU A 134 -8.69 -2.43 -11.04
C GLU A 134 -9.20 -1.23 -10.23
N TRP A 135 -10.36 -0.71 -10.62
CA TRP A 135 -11.06 0.30 -9.85
C TRP A 135 -11.99 -0.38 -8.84
N ARG A 136 -11.89 -0.01 -7.56
CA ARG A 136 -12.72 -0.53 -6.46
C ARG A 136 -13.51 0.59 -5.78
N SER A 137 -14.72 0.28 -5.31
CA SER A 137 -15.59 1.25 -4.65
C SER A 137 -15.13 1.57 -3.22
N LEU A 138 -15.07 2.85 -2.87
CA LEU A 138 -14.82 3.27 -1.49
C LEU A 138 -15.94 2.83 -0.55
N ASP A 139 -17.18 2.73 -1.03
CA ASP A 139 -18.31 2.35 -0.20
C ASP A 139 -18.32 0.83 0.04
N THR A 140 -18.24 0.03 -1.02
CA THR A 140 -18.42 -1.42 -0.89
C THR A 140 -17.11 -2.19 -0.71
N TRP A 141 -15.96 -1.65 -1.09
CA TRP A 141 -14.66 -2.27 -0.80
C TRP A 141 -13.99 -1.70 0.44
N TYR A 142 -13.90 -0.36 0.59
CA TYR A 142 -13.16 0.24 1.70
C TYR A 142 -13.96 0.37 3.00
N ALA A 143 -15.19 0.91 2.96
CA ALA A 143 -15.98 1.19 4.16
C ALA A 143 -16.74 -0.02 4.70
N PHE A 144 -17.40 -0.79 3.83
CA PHE A 144 -18.32 -1.86 4.23
C PHE A 144 -18.00 -3.23 3.63
N GLY A 145 -16.81 -3.38 3.04
CA GLY A 145 -16.45 -4.61 2.34
C GLY A 145 -16.20 -5.81 3.26
N THR A 146 -16.31 -6.99 2.66
CA THR A 146 -16.00 -8.28 3.31
C THR A 146 -14.75 -8.94 2.72
N SER A 147 -14.10 -8.30 1.76
CA SER A 147 -12.92 -8.84 1.09
C SER A 147 -11.68 -8.83 1.98
N ALA A 148 -10.70 -9.68 1.67
CA ALA A 148 -9.41 -9.73 2.36
C ALA A 148 -8.66 -8.38 2.37
N SER A 149 -8.84 -7.56 1.35
CA SER A 149 -8.20 -6.24 1.22
C SER A 149 -9.09 -5.07 1.63
N THR A 150 -10.28 -5.34 2.15
CA THR A 150 -11.09 -4.29 2.80
C THR A 150 -10.34 -3.79 4.03
N ARG A 151 -10.48 -2.49 4.32
CA ARG A 151 -9.93 -1.82 5.51
C ARG A 151 -10.02 -2.72 6.73
N ASP A 152 -8.87 -2.94 7.36
CA ASP A 152 -8.84 -3.59 8.67
C ASP A 152 -9.27 -2.59 9.76
N THR A 153 -10.20 -3.01 10.60
CA THR A 153 -10.74 -2.25 11.73
C THR A 153 -10.55 -3.00 13.05
N ALA A 154 -9.70 -4.03 13.07
CA ALA A 154 -9.39 -4.77 14.28
C ALA A 154 -8.66 -3.88 15.33
N PRO A 155 -8.80 -4.17 16.63
CA PRO A 155 -8.22 -3.33 17.69
C PRO A 155 -6.69 -3.23 17.69
N ASP A 156 -6.01 -4.18 17.05
CA ASP A 156 -4.55 -4.25 16.94
C ASP A 156 -4.00 -3.49 15.73
N VAL A 157 -4.87 -2.92 14.87
CA VAL A 157 -4.47 -2.09 13.74
C VAL A 157 -3.92 -0.76 14.23
N GLN A 158 -2.61 -0.58 14.08
CA GLN A 158 -1.93 0.67 14.46
C GLN A 158 -1.89 1.70 13.32
N THR A 159 -1.98 1.24 12.07
CA THR A 159 -2.04 2.09 10.87
C THR A 159 -2.74 1.38 9.73
N VAL A 160 -3.47 2.14 8.91
CA VAL A 160 -4.13 1.66 7.70
C VAL A 160 -3.34 2.04 6.44
N PHE A 161 -2.66 3.19 6.45
CA PHE A 161 -1.97 3.70 5.27
C PHE A 161 -0.50 3.94 5.56
N LEU A 162 0.36 3.50 4.64
CA LEU A 162 1.76 3.90 4.61
C LEU A 162 2.07 4.62 3.30
N TYR A 163 3.06 5.50 3.34
CA TYR A 163 3.60 6.18 2.18
C TYR A 163 5.12 6.35 2.32
N VAL A 164 5.79 6.65 1.21
CA VAL A 164 7.20 7.03 1.22
C VAL A 164 7.28 8.56 1.32
N PRO A 165 7.92 9.14 2.35
CA PRO A 165 8.04 10.60 2.47
C PRO A 165 8.87 11.19 1.33
N SER A 166 8.69 12.50 1.10
CA SER A 166 9.42 13.25 0.08
C SER A 166 10.80 13.69 0.55
#